data_AF-A0A8G1M5C6-F1
#
_entry.id   AF-A0A8G1M5C6-F1
#
_cell.length_a   1.000
_cell.length_b   1.000
_cell.length_c   1.000
_cell.angle_alpha   90.00
_cell.angle_beta   90.00
_cell.angle_gamma   90.00
#
_symmetry.space_group_name_H-M   'P 1'
#
loop_
_entity.id
_entity.type
_entity.pdbx_description
1 polymer ?
#
loop_
_entity_poly.entity_id
_entity_poly.type
_entity_poly.pdbx_seq_one_letter_code
_entity_poly.pdbx_strand_id
1 'polypeptide(L)'
;MELGPIAARWTDLLRLVVLPVLVWAAIKDIRIRRVPDQIWLPIAGLGILVLLADTVHYWGQGIVWTQFLVGTVVSIGLIIPLAYGFWLIGGFGGADAKGLMVLAVLFPVFPRYEIGEAVYPIVTTDIGAFGLTILTNAVLIGAVYPVALVVQNALNGDFERRMAIGRQEDWDSLSNSHGQLLESAEGPVRRGLDLDALRMYLRWRGVSLEDIRNRSEELRDPETIPDNPNPPTDGAIADGGDYDDPWGAEQFLDSIKGNAYGTDPETLRQGLDVIVQKDRIWVSPGMPFFVPIIVGLIVALTYGDILYGIAELSGIL
;
A
#
# COMPACT_ATOMS: atom_id res chain seq x y z
N MET A 1 13.49 23.20 -23.59
CA MET A 1 12.47 24.17 -24.02
C MET A 1 12.44 25.22 -22.94
N GLU A 2 12.66 26.48 -23.30
CA GLU A 2 12.62 27.59 -22.34
C GLU A 2 11.18 28.10 -22.24
N LEU A 3 10.57 27.96 -21.07
CA LEU A 3 9.24 28.49 -20.77
C LEU A 3 9.40 29.57 -19.69
N GLY A 4 9.85 30.75 -20.10
CA GLY A 4 10.12 31.85 -19.17
C GLY A 4 11.26 31.51 -18.19
N PRO A 5 11.09 31.63 -16.86
CA PRO A 5 12.15 31.35 -15.88
C PRO A 5 12.45 29.85 -15.70
N ILE A 6 11.77 28.97 -16.43
CA ILE A 6 11.92 27.51 -16.32
C ILE A 6 12.55 26.95 -17.60
N ALA A 7 13.68 26.25 -17.47
CA ALA A 7 14.30 25.48 -18.54
C ALA A 7 14.37 24.00 -18.15
N ALA A 8 13.83 23.14 -19.02
CA ALA A 8 13.89 21.69 -18.86
C ALA A 8 13.80 20.99 -20.22
N ARG A 9 14.16 19.70 -20.25
CA ARG A 9 13.92 18.86 -21.43
C ARG A 9 12.41 18.62 -21.56
N TRP A 10 11.93 18.54 -22.80
CA TRP A 10 10.51 18.33 -23.07
C TRP A 10 10.02 16.99 -22.51
N THR A 11 10.89 15.97 -22.48
CA THR A 11 10.61 14.68 -21.85
C THR A 11 10.39 14.82 -20.35
N ASP A 12 11.19 15.63 -19.66
CA ASP A 12 11.04 15.91 -18.21
C ASP A 12 9.78 16.72 -17.89
N LEU A 13 9.40 17.65 -18.76
CA LEU A 13 8.14 18.40 -18.62
C LEU A 13 6.92 17.48 -18.79
N LEU A 14 6.94 16.55 -19.76
CA LEU A 14 5.86 15.57 -19.94
C LEU A 14 5.72 14.65 -18.72
N ARG A 15 6.82 14.27 -18.08
CA ARG A 15 6.80 13.48 -16.85
C ARG A 15 6.08 14.23 -15.71
N LEU A 16 6.28 15.54 -15.58
CA LEU A 16 5.60 16.35 -14.57
C LEU A 16 4.08 16.43 -14.78
N VAL A 17 3.59 16.36 -16.02
CA VAL A 17 2.15 16.37 -16.31
C VAL A 17 1.44 15.15 -15.69
N VAL A 18 2.16 14.06 -15.47
CA VAL A 18 1.63 12.84 -14.81
C VAL A 18 1.48 13.03 -13.30
N LEU A 19 2.24 13.93 -12.68
CA LEU A 19 2.31 14.07 -11.22
C LEU A 19 0.94 14.34 -10.57
N PRO A 20 0.07 15.23 -11.08
CA PRO A 20 -1.27 15.41 -10.53
C PRO A 20 -2.13 14.13 -10.55
N VAL A 21 -1.98 13.29 -11.58
CA VAL A 21 -2.70 12.01 -11.69
C VAL A 21 -2.22 11.02 -10.62
N LEU A 22 -0.91 10.99 -10.36
CA LEU A 22 -0.33 10.15 -9.30
C LEU A 22 -0.74 10.63 -7.91
N VAL A 23 -0.77 11.94 -7.67
CA VAL A 23 -1.28 12.53 -6.41
C VAL A 23 -2.76 12.19 -6.23
N TRP A 24 -3.57 12.31 -7.27
CA TRP A 24 -4.97 11.88 -7.22
C TRP A 24 -5.11 10.40 -6.90
N ALA A 25 -4.27 9.55 -7.49
CA ALA A 25 -4.25 8.11 -7.21
C ALA A 25 -3.89 7.83 -5.74
N ALA A 26 -2.92 8.55 -5.16
CA ALA A 26 -2.58 8.43 -3.74
C ALA A 26 -3.72 8.88 -2.82
N ILE A 27 -4.42 9.97 -3.16
CA ILE A 27 -5.60 10.43 -2.42
C ILE A 27 -6.72 9.38 -2.49
N LYS A 28 -6.96 8.79 -3.67
CA LYS A 28 -7.93 7.71 -3.83
C LYS A 28 -7.53 6.48 -3.02
N ASP A 29 -6.26 6.11 -3.01
CA ASP A 29 -5.78 4.98 -2.25
C ASP A 29 -5.99 5.16 -0.74
N ILE A 30 -5.79 6.36 -0.20
CA ILE A 30 -6.14 6.67 1.21
C ILE A 30 -7.65 6.55 1.46
N ARG A 31 -8.48 7.16 0.59
CA ARG A 31 -9.91 7.32 0.86
C ARG A 31 -10.74 6.08 0.59
N ILE A 32 -10.38 5.31 -0.43
CA ILE A 32 -11.18 4.18 -0.93
C ILE A 32 -10.39 2.88 -1.09
N ARG A 33 -9.09 2.86 -0.71
CA ARG A 33 -8.23 1.66 -0.73
C ARG A 33 -8.14 0.97 -2.10
N ARG A 34 -8.46 1.69 -3.15
CA ARG A 34 -8.55 1.18 -4.52
C ARG A 34 -8.12 2.26 -5.49
N VAL A 35 -7.15 1.92 -6.32
CA VAL A 35 -6.71 2.73 -7.45
C VAL A 35 -7.21 2.08 -8.73
N PRO A 36 -7.93 2.78 -9.62
CA PRO A 36 -8.45 2.19 -10.84
C PRO A 36 -7.32 1.68 -11.74
N ASP A 37 -7.40 0.41 -12.16
CA ASP A 37 -6.33 -0.23 -12.94
C ASP A 37 -6.06 0.42 -14.30
N GLN A 38 -7.06 1.13 -14.84
CA GLN A 38 -6.98 1.81 -16.13
C GLN A 38 -5.95 2.95 -16.17
N ILE A 39 -5.53 3.49 -15.02
CA ILE A 39 -4.58 4.61 -15.00
C ILE A 39 -3.14 4.18 -15.29
N TRP A 40 -2.78 2.92 -15.01
CA TRP A 40 -1.39 2.48 -15.06
C TRP A 40 -0.87 2.34 -16.48
N LEU A 41 -1.68 1.81 -17.40
CA LEU A 41 -1.27 1.55 -18.78
C LEU A 41 -0.95 2.84 -19.56
N PRO A 42 -1.78 3.91 -19.54
CA PRO A 42 -1.43 5.16 -20.21
C PRO A 42 -0.14 5.78 -19.66
N ILE A 43 0.07 5.74 -18.35
CA ILE A 43 1.27 6.30 -17.72
C ILE A 43 2.51 5.46 -18.08
N ALA A 44 2.40 4.14 -18.04
CA ALA A 44 3.48 3.25 -18.48
C ALA A 44 3.83 3.48 -19.96
N GLY A 45 2.81 3.60 -20.82
CA GLY A 45 2.98 3.90 -22.24
C GLY A 45 3.70 5.22 -22.47
N LEU A 46 3.29 6.29 -21.76
CA LEU A 46 4.00 7.56 -21.79
C LEU A 46 5.46 7.41 -21.31
N GLY A 47 5.68 6.70 -20.20
CA GLY A 47 7.00 6.40 -19.66
C GLY A 47 7.93 5.74 -20.67
N ILE A 48 7.44 4.71 -21.37
CA ILE A 48 8.17 4.03 -22.45
C ILE A 48 8.48 5.01 -23.59
N LEU A 49 7.50 5.82 -24.03
CA LEU A 49 7.70 6.78 -25.11
C LEU A 49 8.77 7.82 -24.77
N VAL A 50 8.73 8.42 -23.58
CA VAL A 50 9.75 9.40 -23.17
C VAL A 50 11.11 8.76 -22.93
N LEU A 51 11.15 7.53 -22.41
CA LEU A 51 12.40 6.77 -22.25
C LEU A 51 13.05 6.47 -23.60
N LEU A 52 12.28 6.06 -24.61
CA LEU A 52 12.78 5.85 -25.97
C LEU A 52 13.32 7.16 -26.57
N ALA A 53 12.61 8.27 -26.38
CA ALA A 53 13.07 9.58 -26.83
C ALA A 53 14.39 10.01 -26.17
N ASP A 54 14.55 9.79 -24.87
CA ASP A 54 15.80 10.06 -24.16
C ASP A 54 16.92 9.12 -24.59
N THR A 55 16.60 7.85 -24.87
CA THR A 55 17.54 6.87 -25.40
C THR A 55 18.11 7.33 -26.74
N VAL A 56 17.26 7.76 -27.67
CA VAL A 56 17.69 8.31 -28.97
C VAL A 56 18.53 9.57 -28.77
N HIS A 57 18.15 10.44 -27.83
CA HIS A 57 18.88 11.66 -27.56
C HIS A 57 20.30 11.39 -27.07
N TYR A 58 20.46 10.57 -26.02
CA TYR A 58 21.76 10.29 -25.41
C TYR A 58 22.61 9.30 -26.21
N TRP A 59 22.06 8.65 -27.23
CA TRP A 59 22.76 7.66 -28.04
C TRP A 59 24.07 8.22 -28.61
N GLY A 60 25.17 7.50 -28.38
CA GLY A 60 26.48 7.87 -28.92
C GLY A 60 27.18 9.04 -28.22
N GLN A 61 26.60 9.61 -27.15
CA GLN A 61 27.20 10.71 -26.38
C GLN A 61 28.27 10.25 -25.35
N GLY A 62 29.01 9.18 -25.66
CA GLY A 62 30.14 8.71 -24.85
C GLY A 62 29.78 8.42 -23.38
N ILE A 63 30.44 9.11 -22.44
CA ILE A 63 30.25 8.90 -21.00
C ILE A 63 28.80 9.19 -20.53
N VAL A 64 28.15 10.18 -21.15
CA VAL A 64 26.76 10.55 -20.81
C VAL A 64 25.79 9.42 -21.17
N TRP A 65 26.03 8.77 -22.31
CA TRP A 65 25.28 7.58 -22.72
C TRP A 65 25.44 6.44 -21.69
N THR A 66 26.68 6.20 -21.25
CA THR A 66 26.97 5.16 -20.24
C THR A 66 26.27 5.46 -18.91
N GLN A 67 26.32 6.69 -18.42
CA GLN A 67 25.65 7.10 -17.19
C GLN A 67 24.12 6.95 -17.31
N PHE A 68 23.54 7.42 -18.41
CA PHE A 68 22.11 7.25 -18.70
C PHE A 68 21.70 5.77 -18.72
N LEU A 69 22.47 4.92 -19.42
CA LEU A 69 22.22 3.48 -19.48
C LEU A 69 22.33 2.82 -18.11
N VAL A 70 23.38 3.11 -17.34
CA VAL A 70 23.58 2.53 -16.00
C VAL A 70 22.42 2.92 -15.09
N GLY A 71 22.09 4.21 -15.00
CA GLY A 71 20.97 4.67 -14.18
C GLY A 71 19.64 4.04 -14.61
N THR A 72 19.38 3.92 -15.91
CA THR A 72 18.17 3.30 -16.46
C THR A 72 18.11 1.80 -16.14
N VAL A 73 19.20 1.07 -16.36
CA VAL A 73 19.29 -0.37 -16.08
C VAL A 73 19.15 -0.64 -14.59
N VAL A 74 19.76 0.16 -13.72
CA VAL A 74 19.60 0.04 -12.27
C VAL A 74 18.16 0.35 -11.88
N SER A 75 17.56 1.43 -12.37
CA SER A 75 16.16 1.77 -12.05
C SER A 75 15.21 0.66 -12.48
N ILE A 76 15.19 0.28 -13.75
CA ILE A 76 14.23 -0.71 -14.27
C ILE A 76 14.57 -2.11 -13.75
N GLY A 77 15.84 -2.51 -13.84
CA GLY A 77 16.31 -3.85 -13.52
C GLY A 77 16.31 -4.17 -12.03
N LEU A 78 16.37 -3.17 -11.15
CA LEU A 78 16.24 -3.39 -9.71
C LEU A 78 14.81 -3.17 -9.22
N ILE A 79 14.19 -2.04 -9.58
CA ILE A 79 12.93 -1.61 -8.96
C ILE A 79 11.75 -2.48 -9.43
N ILE A 80 11.69 -2.88 -10.71
CA ILE A 80 10.59 -3.70 -11.20
C ILE A 80 10.59 -5.09 -10.56
N PRO A 81 11.71 -5.86 -10.57
CA PRO A 81 11.74 -7.16 -9.91
C PRO A 81 11.49 -7.05 -8.40
N LEU A 82 12.00 -6.02 -7.74
CA LEU A 82 11.78 -5.80 -6.32
C LEU A 82 10.31 -5.52 -6.00
N ALA A 83 9.67 -4.62 -6.74
CA ALA A 83 8.25 -4.29 -6.58
C ALA A 83 7.36 -5.51 -6.83
N TYR A 84 7.66 -6.28 -7.88
CA TYR A 84 6.95 -7.53 -8.17
C TYR A 84 7.19 -8.60 -7.10
N GLY A 85 8.43 -8.76 -6.63
CA GLY A 85 8.79 -9.70 -5.57
C GLY A 85 8.07 -9.40 -4.24
N PHE A 86 8.02 -8.13 -3.83
CA PHE A 86 7.26 -7.71 -2.65
C PHE A 86 5.76 -7.95 -2.81
N TRP A 87 5.21 -7.77 -4.01
CA TRP A 87 3.82 -8.10 -4.29
C TRP A 87 3.55 -9.61 -4.19
N LEU A 88 4.43 -10.46 -4.75
CA LEU A 88 4.29 -11.92 -4.69
C LEU A 88 4.25 -12.46 -3.25
N ILE A 89 5.05 -11.89 -2.35
CA ILE A 89 5.08 -12.30 -0.93
C ILE A 89 4.01 -11.59 -0.08
N GLY A 90 3.13 -10.79 -0.69
CA GLY A 90 2.08 -10.04 -0.01
C GLY A 90 2.57 -8.85 0.84
N GLY A 91 3.80 -8.39 0.63
CA GLY A 91 4.37 -7.22 1.30
C GLY A 91 3.91 -5.87 0.72
N PHE A 92 3.48 -5.85 -0.55
CA PHE A 92 2.91 -4.69 -1.22
C PHE A 92 1.51 -4.95 -1.77
N GLY A 93 0.67 -3.93 -1.72
CA GLY A 93 -0.59 -3.91 -2.44
C GLY A 93 -0.38 -3.82 -3.95
N GLY A 94 -1.42 -4.15 -4.73
CA GLY A 94 -1.34 -4.07 -6.19
C GLY A 94 -1.04 -2.66 -6.71
N ALA A 95 -1.58 -1.62 -6.05
CA ALA A 95 -1.30 -0.23 -6.41
C ALA A 95 0.15 0.18 -6.10
N ASP A 96 0.71 -0.25 -4.97
CA ASP A 96 2.10 0.03 -4.59
C ASP A 96 3.08 -0.52 -5.64
N ALA A 97 2.89 -1.80 -6.01
CA ALA A 97 3.75 -2.48 -6.96
C ALA A 97 3.63 -1.88 -8.37
N LYS A 98 2.40 -1.69 -8.86
CA LYS A 98 2.17 -1.03 -10.17
C LYS A 98 2.73 0.39 -10.18
N GLY A 99 2.56 1.14 -9.10
CA GLY A 99 3.10 2.47 -8.92
C GLY A 99 4.62 2.51 -9.05
N LEU A 100 5.33 1.68 -8.28
CA LEU A 100 6.80 1.60 -8.36
C LEU A 100 7.30 1.16 -9.73
N MET A 101 6.65 0.15 -10.35
CA MET A 101 7.03 -0.31 -11.69
C MET A 101 6.86 0.80 -12.74
N VAL A 102 5.74 1.52 -12.69
CA VAL A 102 5.47 2.66 -13.58
C VAL A 102 6.48 3.78 -13.35
N LEU A 103 6.79 4.11 -12.10
CA LEU A 103 7.78 5.14 -11.77
C LEU A 103 9.20 4.75 -12.21
N ALA A 104 9.59 3.47 -12.10
CA ALA A 104 10.90 3.01 -12.55
C ALA A 104 11.15 3.24 -14.04
N VAL A 105 10.08 3.18 -14.85
CA VAL A 105 10.11 3.42 -16.30
C VAL A 105 9.90 4.89 -16.64
N LEU A 106 8.98 5.57 -15.93
CA LEU A 106 8.67 6.98 -16.16
C LEU A 106 9.82 7.89 -15.72
N PHE A 107 10.51 7.54 -14.64
CA PHE A 107 11.55 8.32 -13.96
C PHE A 107 12.83 7.47 -13.75
N PRO A 108 13.47 6.97 -14.82
CA PRO A 108 14.59 6.04 -14.70
C PRO A 108 15.88 6.72 -14.25
N VAL A 109 16.09 7.97 -14.68
CA VAL A 109 17.26 8.80 -14.36
C VAL A 109 16.82 10.17 -13.88
N PHE A 110 17.73 10.91 -13.25
CA PHE A 110 17.43 12.21 -12.67
C PHE A 110 16.94 13.19 -13.74
N PRO A 111 15.74 13.78 -13.58
CA PRO A 111 15.32 14.89 -14.43
C PRO A 111 16.12 16.14 -14.07
N ARG A 112 16.16 17.11 -14.98
CA ARG A 112 16.82 18.40 -14.74
C ARG A 112 15.87 19.56 -15.00
N TYR A 113 15.50 20.27 -13.94
CA TYR A 113 14.67 21.46 -14.00
C TYR A 113 15.47 22.67 -13.53
N GLU A 114 15.67 23.63 -14.40
CA GLU A 114 16.31 24.91 -14.07
C GLU A 114 15.19 25.92 -13.81
N ILE A 115 15.13 26.48 -12.60
CA ILE A 115 14.13 27.47 -12.19
C ILE A 115 14.89 28.68 -11.63
N GLY A 116 14.97 29.74 -12.42
CA GLY A 116 15.88 30.85 -12.12
C GLY A 116 17.34 30.38 -12.11
N GLU A 117 18.05 30.58 -11.00
CA GLU A 117 19.44 30.12 -10.83
C GLU A 117 19.55 28.72 -10.20
N ALA A 118 18.44 28.17 -9.70
CA ALA A 118 18.43 26.88 -9.02
C ALA A 118 18.19 25.73 -10.00
N VAL A 119 18.89 24.61 -9.79
CA VAL A 119 18.69 23.36 -10.51
C VAL A 119 18.07 22.34 -9.58
N TYR A 120 16.99 21.71 -10.05
CA TYR A 120 16.23 20.70 -9.32
C TYR A 120 16.29 19.35 -10.03
N PRO A 121 16.40 18.24 -9.27
CA PRO A 121 16.54 18.21 -7.81
C PRO A 121 17.93 18.69 -7.33
N ILE A 122 17.99 19.17 -6.09
CA ILE A 122 19.19 19.81 -5.51
C ILE A 122 20.30 18.79 -5.24
N VAL A 123 19.94 17.61 -4.72
CA VAL A 123 20.86 16.54 -4.32
C VAL A 123 20.72 15.35 -5.28
N THR A 124 21.76 15.10 -6.06
CA THR A 124 21.80 13.99 -7.03
C THR A 124 22.81 12.93 -6.60
N THR A 125 22.62 11.68 -7.02
CA THR A 125 23.53 10.57 -6.71
C THR A 125 24.39 10.18 -7.91
N ASP A 126 25.59 9.66 -7.67
CA ASP A 126 26.53 9.24 -8.71
C ASP A 126 26.02 8.09 -9.59
N ILE A 127 25.19 7.21 -9.03
CA ILE A 127 24.58 6.08 -9.74
C ILE A 127 23.57 6.58 -10.79
N GLY A 128 22.98 7.77 -10.58
CA GLY A 128 22.05 8.39 -11.52
C GLY A 128 20.69 7.68 -11.65
N ALA A 129 20.41 6.67 -10.84
CA ALA A 129 19.17 5.90 -10.87
C ALA A 129 18.08 6.56 -10.03
N PHE A 130 17.27 7.41 -10.65
CA PHE A 130 16.29 8.22 -9.93
C PHE A 130 15.14 7.39 -9.33
N GLY A 131 14.77 6.27 -9.96
CA GLY A 131 13.83 5.30 -9.38
C GLY A 131 14.28 4.75 -8.01
N LEU A 132 15.60 4.63 -7.78
CA LEU A 132 16.15 4.21 -6.49
C LEU A 132 16.01 5.31 -5.43
N THR A 133 16.24 6.57 -5.80
CA THR A 133 16.01 7.73 -4.92
C THR A 133 14.54 7.84 -4.52
N ILE A 134 13.60 7.63 -5.46
CA ILE A 134 12.16 7.59 -5.13
C ILE A 134 11.86 6.49 -4.12
N LEU A 135 12.37 5.27 -4.33
CA LEU A 135 12.15 4.14 -3.44
C LEU A 135 12.75 4.38 -2.05
N THR A 136 14.00 4.84 -1.97
CA THR A 136 14.69 5.07 -0.69
C THR A 136 14.01 6.18 0.11
N ASN A 137 13.66 7.30 -0.53
CA ASN A 137 12.86 8.35 0.09
C ASN A 137 11.51 7.81 0.59
N ALA A 138 10.82 7.00 -0.22
CA ALA A 138 9.55 6.38 0.17
C ALA A 138 9.68 5.45 1.39
N VAL A 139 10.75 4.66 1.46
CA VAL A 139 11.05 3.80 2.62
C VAL A 139 11.28 4.64 3.88
N LEU A 140 12.07 5.72 3.79
CA LEU A 140 12.30 6.63 4.91
C LEU A 140 11.01 7.27 5.42
N ILE A 141 10.20 7.82 4.50
CA ILE A 141 8.93 8.45 4.82
C ILE A 141 7.95 7.41 5.39
N GLY A 142 7.90 6.22 4.78
CA GLY A 142 7.07 5.12 5.24
C GLY A 142 7.46 4.64 6.64
N ALA A 143 8.75 4.67 6.99
CA ALA A 143 9.25 4.29 8.31
C ALA A 143 8.83 5.26 9.43
N VAL A 144 8.44 6.49 9.11
CA VAL A 144 7.87 7.43 10.10
C VAL A 144 6.62 6.84 10.76
N TYR A 145 5.82 6.08 10.01
CA TYR A 145 4.58 5.50 10.51
C TYR A 145 4.77 4.44 11.61
N PRO A 146 5.53 3.34 11.41
CA PRO A 146 5.78 2.37 12.47
C PRO A 146 6.49 3.02 13.67
N VAL A 147 7.38 3.99 13.45
CA VAL A 147 8.01 4.75 14.55
C VAL A 147 6.95 5.53 15.34
N ALA A 148 6.03 6.22 14.66
CA ALA A 148 4.93 6.93 15.30
C ALA A 148 4.02 5.98 16.09
N LEU A 149 3.71 4.79 15.56
CA LEU A 149 2.96 3.75 16.26
C LEU A 149 3.69 3.28 17.52
N VAL A 150 4.99 3.00 17.44
CA VAL A 150 5.80 2.62 18.62
C VAL A 150 5.69 3.70 19.69
N VAL A 151 5.87 4.97 19.32
CA VAL A 151 5.78 6.09 20.27
C VAL A 151 4.38 6.20 20.87
N GLN A 152 3.33 6.13 20.06
CA GLN A 152 1.94 6.21 20.55
C GLN A 152 1.59 5.06 21.51
N ASN A 153 1.93 3.83 21.14
CA ASN A 153 1.70 2.66 21.99
C ASN A 153 2.50 2.75 23.30
N ALA A 154 3.76 3.19 23.25
CA ALA A 154 4.58 3.39 24.45
C ALA A 154 3.97 4.44 25.40
N LEU A 155 3.42 5.54 24.85
CA LEU A 155 2.75 6.58 25.64
C LEU A 155 1.44 6.09 26.28
N ASN A 156 0.76 5.14 25.63
CA ASN A 156 -0.45 4.50 26.15
C ASN A 156 -0.16 3.35 27.13
N GLY A 157 1.12 2.99 27.35
CA GLY A 157 1.52 1.88 28.22
C GLY A 157 1.45 0.49 27.56
N ASP A 158 1.19 0.43 26.25
CA ASP A 158 1.01 -0.80 25.49
C ASP A 158 2.37 -1.34 24.98
N PHE A 159 3.14 -1.96 25.89
CA PHE A 159 4.48 -2.51 25.60
C PHE A 159 4.44 -3.97 25.12
N GLU A 160 4.10 -4.17 23.84
CA GLU A 160 4.18 -5.48 23.20
C GLU A 160 5.09 -5.49 21.96
N ARG A 161 5.58 -6.67 21.56
CA ARG A 161 6.39 -6.84 20.33
C ARG A 161 5.71 -6.32 19.06
N ARG A 162 4.38 -6.18 19.08
CA ARG A 162 3.56 -5.78 17.93
C ARG A 162 3.29 -4.28 17.88
N MET A 163 3.82 -3.50 18.82
CA MET A 163 3.63 -2.05 18.91
C MET A 163 4.15 -1.26 17.69
N ALA A 164 5.01 -1.86 16.85
CA ALA A 164 5.48 -1.24 15.61
C ALA A 164 4.57 -1.49 14.40
N ILE A 165 3.69 -2.49 14.48
CA ILE A 165 2.88 -2.97 13.36
C ILE A 165 1.37 -2.86 13.62
N GLY A 166 0.96 -2.47 14.82
CA GLY A 166 -0.43 -2.33 15.19
C GLY A 166 -0.65 -1.41 16.36
N ARG A 167 -1.92 -1.23 16.73
CA ARG A 167 -2.37 -0.53 17.92
C ARG A 167 -3.50 -1.32 18.57
N GLN A 168 -3.71 -1.14 19.87
CA GLN A 168 -4.87 -1.71 20.56
C GLN A 168 -6.10 -0.84 20.36
N GLU A 169 -7.19 -1.45 19.91
CA GLU A 169 -8.50 -0.83 19.76
C GLU A 169 -9.54 -1.57 20.58
N ASP A 170 -10.57 -0.84 21.05
CA ASP A 170 -11.72 -1.43 21.72
C ASP A 170 -12.56 -2.22 20.71
N TRP A 171 -13.08 -3.37 21.14
CA TRP A 171 -13.81 -4.31 20.29
C TRP A 171 -15.01 -3.66 19.57
N ASP A 172 -15.70 -2.70 20.19
CA ASP A 172 -16.89 -2.02 19.65
C ASP A 172 -16.54 -1.07 18.49
N SER A 173 -15.32 -0.52 18.50
CA SER A 173 -14.79 0.34 17.46
C SER A 173 -14.38 -0.42 16.18
N LEU A 174 -14.16 -1.73 16.25
CA LEU A 174 -13.66 -2.56 15.13
C LEU A 174 -14.53 -2.49 13.88
N SER A 175 -15.85 -2.32 14.04
CA SER A 175 -16.78 -2.17 12.92
C SER A 175 -16.52 -0.93 12.06
N ASN A 176 -15.94 0.12 12.66
CA ASN A 176 -15.64 1.40 12.01
C ASN A 176 -14.15 1.54 11.66
N SER A 177 -13.31 0.65 12.17
CA SER A 177 -11.89 0.61 11.89
C SER A 177 -11.55 -0.11 10.59
N HIS A 178 -10.31 0.06 10.13
CA HIS A 178 -9.79 -0.58 8.92
C HIS A 178 -8.50 -1.31 9.28
N GLY A 179 -8.26 -2.43 8.61
CA GLY A 179 -7.09 -3.23 8.87
C GLY A 179 -7.40 -4.69 9.12
N GLN A 180 -6.46 -5.35 9.78
CA GLN A 180 -6.55 -6.77 10.11
C GLN A 180 -6.27 -6.97 11.59
N LEU A 181 -6.94 -7.95 12.19
CA LEU A 181 -6.59 -8.39 13.53
C LEU A 181 -5.17 -8.98 13.52
N LEU A 182 -4.40 -8.65 14.55
CA LEU A 182 -3.07 -9.22 14.82
C LEU A 182 -3.13 -10.33 15.88
N GLU A 183 -4.33 -10.83 16.15
CA GLU A 183 -4.64 -11.83 17.17
C GLU A 183 -5.67 -12.84 16.67
N SER A 184 -5.47 -14.08 17.10
CA SER A 184 -6.44 -15.18 17.07
C SER A 184 -6.75 -15.64 18.50
N ALA A 185 -7.74 -16.52 18.65
CA ALA A 185 -8.13 -17.06 19.95
C ALA A 185 -6.97 -17.78 20.66
N GLU A 186 -6.03 -18.30 19.88
CA GLU A 186 -4.85 -19.02 20.36
C GLU A 186 -3.67 -18.09 20.69
N GLY A 187 -3.69 -16.85 20.20
CA GLY A 187 -2.67 -15.85 20.52
C GLY A 187 -2.27 -14.95 19.34
N PRO A 188 -1.02 -14.46 19.34
CA PRO A 188 -0.53 -13.56 18.30
C PRO A 188 -0.45 -14.16 16.90
N VAL A 189 -1.00 -13.46 15.90
CA VAL A 189 -0.86 -13.82 14.48
C VAL A 189 -0.29 -12.66 13.68
N ARG A 190 0.38 -12.98 12.55
CA ARG A 190 0.88 -11.96 11.61
C ARG A 190 -0.21 -11.38 10.73
N ARG A 191 -1.24 -12.17 10.43
CA ARG A 191 -2.36 -11.83 9.56
C ARG A 191 -3.59 -12.58 10.07
N GLY A 192 -4.51 -11.86 10.70
CA GLY A 192 -5.79 -12.40 11.18
C GLY A 192 -6.96 -11.90 10.35
N LEU A 193 -8.15 -11.94 10.94
CA LEU A 193 -9.39 -11.50 10.31
C LEU A 193 -9.30 -10.06 9.79
N ASP A 194 -9.62 -9.88 8.51
CA ASP A 194 -9.76 -8.57 7.90
C ASP A 194 -11.04 -7.87 8.39
N LEU A 195 -10.92 -6.60 8.79
CA LEU A 195 -12.06 -5.84 9.31
C LEU A 195 -13.12 -5.56 8.24
N ASP A 196 -12.76 -5.54 6.96
CA ASP A 196 -13.74 -5.48 5.88
C ASP A 196 -14.47 -6.82 5.71
N ALA A 197 -13.78 -7.96 5.86
CA ALA A 197 -14.42 -9.27 5.87
C ALA A 197 -15.37 -9.43 7.08
N LEU A 198 -14.96 -8.96 8.27
CA LEU A 198 -15.81 -8.89 9.45
C LEU A 198 -17.08 -8.07 9.18
N ARG A 199 -16.95 -6.88 8.60
CA ARG A 199 -18.12 -6.06 8.22
C ARG A 199 -19.03 -6.77 7.22
N MET A 200 -18.47 -7.45 6.23
CA MET A 200 -19.25 -8.23 5.26
C MET A 200 -20.02 -9.33 5.96
N TYR A 201 -19.38 -10.08 6.86
CA TYR A 201 -19.98 -11.14 7.64
C TYR A 201 -21.11 -10.65 8.55
N LEU A 202 -20.88 -9.58 9.32
CA LEU A 202 -21.90 -8.98 10.19
C LEU A 202 -23.13 -8.55 9.39
N ARG A 203 -22.92 -7.91 8.23
CA ARG A 203 -24.00 -7.53 7.33
C ARG A 203 -24.74 -8.76 6.80
N TRP A 204 -24.02 -9.74 6.27
CA TRP A 204 -24.56 -10.99 5.73
C TRP A 204 -25.44 -11.70 6.75
N ARG A 205 -24.91 -11.91 7.96
CA ARG A 205 -25.63 -12.59 9.05
C ARG A 205 -26.71 -11.72 9.69
N GLY A 206 -26.69 -10.40 9.48
CA GLY A 206 -27.68 -9.47 10.02
C GLY A 206 -27.52 -9.20 11.51
N VAL A 207 -26.29 -9.23 12.03
CA VAL A 207 -25.96 -9.08 13.45
C VAL A 207 -24.94 -7.97 13.65
N SER A 208 -24.93 -7.37 14.85
CA SER A 208 -23.92 -6.40 15.28
C SER A 208 -22.77 -7.07 16.04
N LEU A 209 -21.67 -6.34 16.28
CA LEU A 209 -20.60 -6.83 17.16
C LEU A 209 -21.10 -7.09 18.60
N GLU A 210 -22.07 -6.31 19.06
CA GLU A 210 -22.68 -6.48 20.38
C GLU A 210 -23.50 -7.77 20.45
N ASP A 211 -24.23 -8.10 19.39
CA ASP A 211 -24.93 -9.39 19.27
C ASP A 211 -23.94 -10.55 19.29
N ILE A 212 -22.83 -10.45 18.55
CA ILE A 212 -21.77 -11.47 18.52
C ILE A 212 -21.24 -11.75 19.92
N ARG A 213 -21.07 -10.72 20.77
CA ARG A 213 -20.61 -10.89 22.15
C ARG A 213 -21.68 -11.45 23.07
N ASN A 214 -22.85 -10.82 23.08
CA ASN A 214 -23.91 -11.10 24.05
C ASN A 214 -24.64 -12.42 23.79
N ARG A 215 -24.65 -12.86 22.52
CA ARG A 215 -25.32 -14.08 22.06
C ARG A 215 -24.31 -15.08 21.48
N SER A 216 -23.06 -15.05 21.96
CA SER A 216 -21.98 -15.85 21.37
C SER A 216 -22.24 -17.36 21.42
N GLU A 217 -22.83 -17.88 22.50
CA GLU A 217 -23.16 -19.31 22.61
C GLU A 217 -24.24 -19.72 21.59
N GLU A 218 -25.24 -18.86 21.38
CA GLU A 218 -26.33 -19.07 20.41
C GLU A 218 -25.81 -18.95 18.98
N LEU A 219 -25.08 -17.88 18.66
CA LEU A 219 -24.61 -17.59 17.31
C LEU A 219 -23.45 -18.51 16.85
N ARG A 220 -22.88 -19.34 17.72
CA ARG A 220 -21.98 -20.41 17.27
C ARG A 220 -22.73 -21.53 16.56
N ASP A 221 -24.02 -21.70 16.80
CA ASP A 221 -24.85 -22.71 16.17
C ASP A 221 -25.18 -22.33 14.71
N PRO A 222 -24.82 -23.17 13.71
CA PRO A 222 -25.17 -22.94 12.31
C PRO A 222 -26.67 -22.81 12.05
N GLU A 223 -27.53 -23.46 12.86
CA GLU A 223 -29.00 -23.38 12.69
C GLU A 223 -29.57 -21.97 12.92
N THR A 224 -28.79 -21.09 13.54
CA THR A 224 -29.20 -19.68 13.78
C THR A 224 -28.91 -18.76 12.59
N ILE A 225 -28.29 -19.28 11.53
CA ILE A 225 -28.05 -18.53 10.30
C ILE A 225 -29.40 -18.34 9.59
N PRO A 226 -29.76 -17.10 9.18
CA PRO A 226 -31.02 -16.88 8.49
C PRO A 226 -31.12 -17.70 7.20
N ASP A 227 -32.29 -18.30 6.93
CA ASP A 227 -32.57 -19.03 5.68
C ASP A 227 -32.30 -18.18 4.41
N ASN A 228 -32.44 -16.86 4.53
CA ASN A 228 -32.10 -15.91 3.49
C ASN A 228 -31.25 -14.78 4.08
N PRO A 229 -29.92 -14.95 4.17
CA PRO A 229 -29.01 -13.94 4.69
C PRO A 229 -29.08 -12.65 3.86
N ASN A 230 -28.67 -11.53 4.44
CA ASN A 230 -28.59 -10.30 3.67
C ASN A 230 -27.54 -10.44 2.57
N PRO A 231 -27.74 -9.81 1.40
CA PRO A 231 -26.76 -9.88 0.33
C PRO A 231 -25.43 -9.30 0.83
N PRO A 232 -24.35 -10.12 0.83
CA PRO A 232 -23.01 -9.55 0.86
C PRO A 232 -22.89 -8.74 -0.43
N THR A 233 -22.16 -7.62 -0.43
CA THR A 233 -22.16 -6.70 -1.58
C THR A 233 -21.61 -7.36 -2.85
N ASP A 234 -22.54 -7.93 -3.63
CA ASP A 234 -22.58 -8.22 -5.08
C ASP A 234 -23.70 -9.21 -5.50
N GLY A 235 -24.66 -9.53 -4.60
CA GLY A 235 -26.01 -9.94 -5.01
C GLY A 235 -26.14 -11.36 -5.57
N ALA A 236 -25.74 -12.37 -4.78
CA ALA A 236 -26.07 -13.77 -5.05
C ALA A 236 -26.72 -14.43 -3.82
N ILE A 237 -27.62 -15.37 -4.10
CA ILE A 237 -28.24 -16.33 -3.17
C ILE A 237 -27.49 -17.66 -3.39
N ALA A 238 -27.07 -18.34 -2.33
CA ALA A 238 -26.45 -19.66 -2.39
C ALA A 238 -27.41 -20.74 -1.87
N ASP A 239 -27.35 -21.93 -2.48
CA ASP A 239 -28.11 -23.12 -2.10
C ASP A 239 -27.53 -23.73 -0.81
N GLY A 240 -28.43 -24.11 0.11
CA GLY A 240 -28.08 -24.65 1.43
C GLY A 240 -27.42 -26.03 1.36
N GLY A 241 -26.15 -26.08 1.78
CA GLY A 241 -25.46 -27.29 2.20
C GLY A 241 -25.51 -27.47 3.73
N ASP A 242 -25.29 -28.69 4.19
CA ASP A 242 -25.15 -29.05 5.60
C ASP A 242 -23.69 -28.83 6.00
N TYR A 243 -23.41 -27.77 6.77
CA TYR A 243 -22.06 -27.37 7.17
C TYR A 243 -21.90 -27.56 8.68
N ASP A 244 -20.91 -28.34 9.12
CA ASP A 244 -20.44 -28.36 10.51
C ASP A 244 -19.48 -27.19 10.74
N ASP A 245 -20.07 -25.99 10.80
CA ASP A 245 -19.34 -24.73 10.66
C ASP A 245 -19.77 -23.74 11.75
N PRO A 246 -19.12 -23.79 12.94
CA PRO A 246 -19.36 -22.81 13.98
C PRO A 246 -19.15 -21.41 13.43
N TRP A 247 -20.11 -20.51 13.68
CA TRP A 247 -20.23 -19.17 13.10
C TRP A 247 -20.71 -19.08 11.63
N GLY A 248 -20.87 -20.17 10.88
CA GLY A 248 -21.27 -20.08 9.47
C GLY A 248 -20.20 -19.42 8.59
N ALA A 249 -18.92 -19.58 8.92
CA ALA A 249 -17.80 -18.97 8.21
C ALA A 249 -17.61 -19.53 6.79
N GLU A 250 -17.71 -20.84 6.60
CA GLU A 250 -17.71 -21.53 5.30
C GLU A 250 -18.95 -21.12 4.50
N GLN A 251 -20.14 -21.16 5.11
CA GLN A 251 -21.37 -20.79 4.41
C GLN A 251 -21.35 -19.31 3.94
N PHE A 252 -20.80 -18.42 4.76
CA PHE A 252 -20.58 -17.02 4.36
C PHE A 252 -19.62 -16.91 3.18
N LEU A 253 -18.46 -17.58 3.24
CA LEU A 253 -17.43 -17.48 2.20
C LEU A 253 -17.83 -18.16 0.89
N ASP A 254 -18.63 -19.22 0.92
CA ASP A 254 -19.20 -19.84 -0.28
C ASP A 254 -20.27 -18.95 -0.94
N SER A 255 -20.94 -18.09 -0.16
CA SER A 255 -21.99 -17.20 -0.66
C SER A 255 -21.49 -15.96 -1.42
N ILE A 256 -20.19 -15.65 -1.36
CA ILE A 256 -19.60 -14.47 -2.00
C ILE A 256 -18.93 -14.83 -3.34
N LYS A 257 -19.11 -13.98 -4.36
CA LYS A 257 -18.49 -14.17 -5.70
C LYS A 257 -17.00 -13.80 -5.77
N GLY A 258 -16.43 -13.30 -4.68
CA GLY A 258 -15.04 -12.86 -4.58
C GLY A 258 -14.33 -13.45 -3.38
N ASN A 259 -13.10 -13.00 -3.12
CA ASN A 259 -12.42 -13.33 -1.87
C ASN A 259 -12.81 -12.33 -0.78
N ALA A 260 -12.95 -12.79 0.46
CA ALA A 260 -13.15 -11.91 1.63
C ALA A 260 -11.82 -11.29 2.07
N TYR A 261 -11.15 -10.56 1.17
CA TYR A 261 -9.84 -9.95 1.42
C TYR A 261 -8.74 -10.95 1.84
N GLY A 262 -8.86 -12.20 1.38
CA GLY A 262 -7.97 -13.31 1.72
C GLY A 262 -8.27 -13.95 3.07
N THR A 263 -9.41 -13.63 3.70
CA THR A 263 -9.91 -14.32 4.89
C THR A 263 -10.47 -15.69 4.49
N ASP A 264 -9.94 -16.74 5.09
CA ASP A 264 -10.46 -18.11 5.01
C ASP A 264 -11.40 -18.43 6.19
N PRO A 265 -12.15 -19.54 6.17
CA PRO A 265 -13.14 -19.83 7.21
C PRO A 265 -12.54 -19.89 8.60
N GLU A 266 -11.37 -20.50 8.75
CA GLU A 266 -10.68 -20.64 10.02
C GLU A 266 -10.26 -19.27 10.59
N THR A 267 -9.69 -18.41 9.74
CA THR A 267 -9.33 -17.05 10.10
C THR A 267 -10.55 -16.24 10.58
N LEU A 268 -11.71 -16.44 9.95
CA LEU A 268 -12.95 -15.79 10.35
C LEU A 268 -13.44 -16.29 11.72
N ARG A 269 -13.49 -17.61 11.94
CA ARG A 269 -13.88 -18.20 13.24
C ARG A 269 -12.98 -17.71 14.36
N GLN A 270 -11.67 -17.80 14.15
CA GLN A 270 -10.68 -17.35 15.13
C GLN A 270 -10.78 -15.85 15.42
N GLY A 271 -11.07 -15.03 14.39
CA GLY A 271 -11.27 -13.60 14.57
C GLY A 271 -12.52 -13.27 15.40
N LEU A 272 -13.63 -13.95 15.15
CA LEU A 272 -14.86 -13.80 15.94
C LEU A 272 -14.64 -14.24 17.39
N ASP A 273 -13.91 -15.33 17.61
CA ASP A 273 -13.56 -15.80 18.95
C ASP A 273 -12.74 -14.78 19.76
N VAL A 274 -11.75 -14.12 19.14
CA VAL A 274 -11.00 -13.02 19.79
C VAL A 274 -11.91 -11.87 20.17
N ILE A 275 -12.81 -11.48 19.26
CA ILE A 275 -13.76 -10.38 19.50
C ILE A 275 -14.64 -10.67 20.71
N VAL A 276 -15.06 -11.92 20.88
CA VAL A 276 -15.85 -12.36 22.05
C VAL A 276 -15.00 -12.35 23.33
N GLN A 277 -13.74 -12.77 23.26
CA GLN A 277 -12.91 -13.00 24.44
C GLN A 277 -12.21 -11.75 25.00
N LYS A 278 -11.94 -10.73 24.17
CA LYS A 278 -11.06 -9.61 24.54
C LYS A 278 -11.68 -8.24 24.29
N ASP A 279 -11.65 -7.37 25.29
CA ASP A 279 -12.14 -5.99 25.19
C ASP A 279 -11.26 -5.09 24.33
N ARG A 280 -9.93 -5.27 24.42
CA ARG A 280 -8.95 -4.56 23.59
C ARG A 280 -8.21 -5.55 22.71
N ILE A 281 -8.17 -5.27 21.42
CA ILE A 281 -7.64 -6.17 20.40
C ILE A 281 -6.62 -5.43 19.55
N TRP A 282 -5.52 -6.11 19.23
CA TRP A 282 -4.50 -5.54 18.35
C TRP A 282 -4.96 -5.55 16.91
N VAL A 283 -4.94 -4.37 16.29
CA VAL A 283 -5.30 -4.16 14.89
C VAL A 283 -4.09 -3.60 14.14
N SER A 284 -3.82 -4.14 12.97
CA SER A 284 -2.90 -3.57 11.99
C SER A 284 -3.62 -2.51 11.16
N PRO A 285 -3.32 -1.22 11.35
CA PRO A 285 -3.88 -0.15 10.52
C PRO A 285 -3.23 -0.21 9.14
N GLY A 286 -3.79 -0.98 8.20
CA GLY A 286 -3.17 -1.31 6.92
C GLY A 286 -2.98 -0.10 5.99
N MET A 287 -2.09 0.84 6.31
CA MET A 287 -1.78 2.05 5.53
C MET A 287 -1.17 1.68 4.17
N PRO A 288 -1.55 2.37 3.08
CA PRO A 288 -1.02 2.05 1.77
C PRO A 288 0.39 2.59 1.63
N PHE A 289 1.32 1.78 1.13
CA PHE A 289 2.70 2.23 0.90
C PHE A 289 2.80 3.20 -0.29
N PHE A 290 1.77 3.28 -1.13
CA PHE A 290 1.69 4.19 -2.26
C PHE A 290 1.77 5.67 -1.87
N VAL A 291 1.27 6.05 -0.70
CA VAL A 291 1.36 7.44 -0.22
C VAL A 291 2.81 7.83 0.06
N PRO A 292 3.58 7.09 0.89
CA PRO A 292 5.02 7.28 1.00
C PRO A 292 5.75 7.32 -0.35
N ILE A 293 5.35 6.49 -1.32
CA ILE A 293 5.93 6.51 -2.67
C ILE A 293 5.73 7.86 -3.36
N ILE A 294 4.51 8.41 -3.34
CA ILE A 294 4.22 9.70 -3.98
C ILE A 294 4.87 10.87 -3.23
N VAL A 295 4.88 10.85 -1.90
CA VAL A 295 5.60 11.88 -1.12
C VAL A 295 7.10 11.78 -1.41
N GLY A 296 7.65 10.55 -1.45
CA GLY A 296 9.05 10.28 -1.79
C GLY A 296 9.41 10.77 -3.19
N LEU A 297 8.52 10.62 -4.17
CA LEU A 297 8.67 11.20 -5.52
C LEU A 297 8.70 12.73 -5.49
N ILE A 298 7.80 13.38 -4.76
CA ILE A 298 7.77 14.85 -4.67
C ILE A 298 9.06 15.37 -4.02
N VAL A 299 9.53 14.72 -2.96
CA VAL A 299 10.82 15.03 -2.34
C VAL A 299 11.96 14.77 -3.31
N ALA A 300 11.94 13.65 -4.03
CA ALA A 300 12.96 13.31 -5.03
C ALA A 300 13.04 14.34 -6.16
N LEU A 301 11.90 14.89 -6.62
CA LEU A 301 11.86 15.90 -7.68
C LEU A 301 12.31 17.29 -7.23
N THR A 302 12.22 17.58 -5.93
CA THR A 302 12.53 18.89 -5.36
C THR A 302 13.88 18.86 -4.64
N TYR A 303 13.97 18.17 -3.52
CA TYR A 303 15.21 18.04 -2.78
C TYR A 303 16.19 17.09 -3.46
N GLY A 304 15.72 15.93 -3.92
CA GLY A 304 16.58 14.85 -4.37
C GLY A 304 16.69 13.72 -3.34
N ASP A 305 17.88 13.16 -3.18
CA ASP A 305 18.11 12.00 -2.32
C ASP A 305 18.33 12.39 -0.85
N ILE A 306 17.39 12.00 0.03
CA ILE A 306 17.46 12.34 1.46
C ILE A 306 18.69 11.66 2.11
N LEU A 307 18.94 10.39 1.79
CA LEU A 307 20.03 9.63 2.41
C LEU A 307 21.38 10.19 2.00
N TYR A 308 21.54 10.48 0.70
CA TYR A 308 22.77 11.06 0.18
C TYR A 308 23.03 12.43 0.82
N GLY A 309 22.01 13.28 0.91
CA GLY A 309 22.15 14.60 1.56
C GLY A 309 22.49 14.51 3.05
N ILE A 310 21.93 13.54 3.79
CA ILE A 310 22.33 13.29 5.20
C ILE A 310 23.78 12.81 5.27
N ALA A 311 24.21 11.94 4.35
CA ALA A 311 25.57 11.41 4.32
C ALA A 311 26.61 12.50 4.03
N GLU A 312 26.34 13.40 3.07
CA GLU A 312 27.17 14.59 2.80
C GLU A 312 27.24 15.51 4.03
N LEU A 313 26.09 15.82 4.65
CA LEU A 313 26.05 16.68 5.85
C LEU A 313 26.79 16.06 7.04
N SER A 314 26.84 14.73 7.11
CA SER A 314 27.53 13.99 8.17
C SER A 314 29.02 13.78 7.88
N GLY A 315 29.52 14.20 6.71
CA GLY A 315 30.90 14.00 6.26
C GLY A 315 31.25 12.54 5.99
N ILE A 316 30.25 11.69 5.73
CA ILE A 316 30.44 10.29 5.33
C ILE A 316 30.79 10.19 3.83
N LEU A 317 30.33 11.17 3.05
CA LEU A 317 30.63 11.42 1.65
C LEU A 317 31.22 12.82 1.52
#